data_AF-A0AAV1UVD9-F1
#
_entry.id   AF-A0AAV1UVD9-F1
#
_cell.length_a   1.000
_cell.length_b   1.000
_cell.length_c   1.000
_cell.angle_alpha   90.00
_cell.angle_beta   90.00
_cell.angle_gamma   90.00
#
_symmetry.space_group_name_H-M   'P 1'
#
loop_
_entity.id
_entity.type
_entity.pdbx_description
1 polymer ?
#
loop_
_entity_poly.entity_id
_entity_poly.type
_entity_poly.pdbx_seq_one_letter_code
_entity_poly.pdbx_strand_id
1 'polypeptide(L)'
;MNGPSGSEKIVHTTGAGAFFGAAVGSVESVWAIPKLGAKLPVLSSQLKHVGLRSLVFAAVGCIYSTGEYVAATIRQKEDPINAGVGGALVGVVPGMVRHSMRVGVGSGVAMGAAMCAATFWQSSQTSPMEKYAKARHAEHS
;
A
#
# COMPACT_ATOMS: atom_id res chain seq x y z
N MET A 1 18.01 -14.31 -8.91
CA MET A 1 17.40 -13.32 -7.99
C MET A 1 17.38 -11.96 -8.68
N ASN A 2 16.36 -11.64 -9.50
CA ASN A 2 16.21 -10.31 -10.12
C ASN A 2 14.73 -10.04 -10.41
N GLY A 3 13.96 -9.81 -9.35
CA GLY A 3 12.80 -8.90 -9.44
C GLY A 3 13.29 -7.45 -9.31
N PRO A 4 12.44 -6.43 -9.55
CA PRO A 4 12.80 -5.04 -9.34
C PRO A 4 13.49 -4.89 -7.98
N SER A 5 14.60 -4.15 -7.93
CA SER A 5 15.36 -3.95 -6.69
C SER A 5 14.39 -3.60 -5.56
N GLY A 6 14.62 -4.09 -4.33
CA GLY A 6 13.68 -3.84 -3.21
C GLY A 6 13.31 -2.35 -3.09
N SER A 7 14.26 -1.46 -3.37
CA SER A 7 14.09 -0.02 -3.52
C SER A 7 13.11 0.41 -4.60
N GLU A 8 13.16 -0.18 -5.79
CA GLU A 8 12.26 0.13 -6.91
C GLU A 8 10.81 -0.28 -6.60
N LYS A 9 10.62 -1.46 -6.00
CA LYS A 9 9.30 -1.91 -5.53
C LYS A 9 8.74 -0.96 -4.44
N ILE A 10 9.59 -0.50 -3.52
CA ILE A 10 9.21 0.47 -2.49
C ILE A 10 8.81 1.81 -3.14
N VAL A 11 9.58 2.32 -4.11
CA VAL A 11 9.27 3.58 -4.81
C VAL A 11 7.95 3.48 -5.58
N HIS A 12 7.71 2.40 -6.32
CA HIS A 12 6.47 2.22 -7.07
C HIS A 12 5.24 2.12 -6.16
N THR A 13 5.32 1.32 -5.10
CA THR A 13 4.19 1.15 -4.15
C THR A 13 3.93 2.40 -3.33
N THR A 14 5.00 3.11 -2.91
CA THR A 14 4.90 4.39 -2.23
C THR A 14 4.30 5.46 -3.14
N GLY A 15 4.76 5.54 -4.39
CA GLY A 15 4.23 6.45 -5.40
C GLY A 15 2.75 6.18 -5.69
N ALA A 16 2.38 4.92 -5.93
CA ALA A 16 0.99 4.52 -6.12
C ALA A 16 0.12 4.87 -4.91
N GLY A 17 0.62 4.63 -3.69
CA GLY A 17 -0.03 5.05 -2.45
C GLY A 17 -0.22 6.56 -2.36
N ALA A 18 0.81 7.34 -2.71
CA ALA A 18 0.75 8.81 -2.72
C ALA A 18 -0.32 9.33 -3.69
N PHE A 19 -0.38 8.78 -4.90
CA PHE A 19 -1.40 9.14 -5.90
C PHE A 19 -2.80 8.76 -5.43
N PHE A 20 -2.97 7.56 -4.88
CA PHE A 20 -4.25 7.11 -4.35
C PHE A 20 -4.72 8.00 -3.20
N GLY A 21 -3.83 8.33 -2.26
CA GLY A 21 -4.15 9.24 -1.16
C GLY A 21 -4.46 10.67 -1.61
N ALA A 22 -3.83 11.14 -2.69
CA ALA A 22 -4.17 12.43 -3.30
C ALA A 22 -5.56 12.41 -3.96
N ALA A 23 -5.92 11.32 -4.66
CA ALA A 23 -7.23 11.15 -5.27
C ALA A 23 -8.35 11.02 -4.23
N VAL A 24 -8.14 10.24 -3.16
CA VAL A 24 -9.10 10.16 -2.05
C VAL A 24 -9.23 11.50 -1.34
N GLY A 25 -8.10 12.18 -1.11
CA GLY A 25 -8.07 13.51 -0.50
C GLY A 25 -8.80 14.56 -1.34
N SER A 26 -8.70 14.49 -2.67
CA SER A 26 -9.41 15.42 -3.56
C SER A 26 -10.92 15.17 -3.53
N VAL A 27 -11.38 13.92 -3.56
CA VAL A 27 -12.80 13.60 -3.41
C VAL A 27 -13.32 14.12 -2.06
N GLU A 28 -12.67 13.75 -0.95
CA GLU A 28 -13.10 14.23 0.37
C GLU A 28 -13.10 15.77 0.48
N SER A 29 -12.21 16.46 -0.23
CA SER A 29 -12.20 17.93 -0.25
C SER A 29 -13.45 18.53 -0.89
N VAL A 30 -14.05 17.85 -1.86
CA VAL A 30 -15.31 18.26 -2.50
C VAL A 30 -16.49 18.05 -1.55
N TRP A 31 -16.50 16.93 -0.82
CA TRP A 31 -17.56 16.61 0.14
C TRP A 31 -17.47 17.40 1.45
N ALA A 32 -16.28 17.91 1.79
CA ALA A 32 -16.03 18.69 2.99
C ALA A 32 -16.39 20.18 2.86
N ILE A 33 -16.84 20.66 1.68
CA ILE A 33 -17.23 22.06 1.49
C ILE A 33 -18.48 22.34 2.33
N PRO A 34 -18.40 23.19 3.38
CA PRO A 34 -19.58 23.55 4.16
C PRO A 34 -20.55 24.36 3.29
N LYS A 35 -21.85 24.07 3.42
CA LYS A 35 -22.91 24.78 2.69
C LYS A 35 -22.82 26.30 2.94
N LEU A 36 -23.03 27.07 1.86
CA LEU A 36 -22.88 28.52 1.71
C LEU A 36 -22.97 29.35 3.01
N GLY A 37 -21.91 30.08 3.34
CA GLY A 37 -21.96 31.19 4.30
C GLY A 37 -20.74 31.40 5.19
N ALA A 38 -19.86 30.41 5.36
CA ALA A 38 -18.66 30.53 6.20
C ALA A 38 -17.40 30.62 5.34
N LYS A 39 -16.52 31.59 5.64
CA LYS A 39 -15.21 31.89 5.03
C LYS A 39 -14.65 30.74 4.16
N LEU A 40 -14.51 31.01 2.86
CA LEU A 40 -13.84 30.12 1.89
C LEU A 40 -12.55 29.56 2.51
N PRO A 41 -12.40 28.23 2.65
CA PRO A 41 -11.17 27.65 3.15
C PRO A 41 -10.03 28.04 2.21
N VAL A 42 -8.98 28.63 2.77
CA VAL A 42 -7.79 29.01 2.01
C VAL A 42 -7.26 27.77 1.31
N LEU A 43 -6.88 27.88 0.02
CA LEU A 43 -6.34 26.78 -0.78
C LEU A 43 -5.21 26.02 -0.07
N SER A 44 -4.44 26.71 0.76
CA SER A 44 -3.40 26.12 1.62
C SER A 44 -3.93 25.09 2.63
N SER A 45 -5.10 25.32 3.23
CA SER A 45 -5.73 24.38 4.16
C SER A 45 -6.24 23.14 3.43
N GLN A 46 -6.82 23.30 2.24
CA GLN A 46 -7.23 22.16 1.40
C GLN A 46 -6.02 21.36 0.90
N LEU A 47 -4.96 22.04 0.44
CA LEU A 47 -3.72 21.39 0.02
C LEU A 47 -3.06 20.63 1.17
N LYS A 48 -3.09 21.17 2.40
CA LYS A 48 -2.60 20.48 3.60
C LYS A 48 -3.41 19.21 3.89
N HIS A 49 -4.73 19.25 3.73
CA HIS A 49 -5.60 18.09 3.92
C HIS A 49 -5.42 16.99 2.88
N VAL A 50 -5.17 17.36 1.62
CA VAL A 50 -4.87 16.42 0.52
C VAL A 50 -3.46 15.86 0.69
N GLY A 51 -2.48 16.73 0.96
CA GLY A 51 -1.08 16.36 1.16
C GLY A 51 -0.87 15.43 2.35
N LEU A 52 -1.55 15.68 3.48
CA LEU A 52 -1.47 14.81 4.65
C LEU A 52 -2.02 13.41 4.34
N ARG A 53 -3.12 13.31 3.59
CA ARG A 53 -3.68 12.01 3.17
C ARG A 53 -2.79 11.30 2.18
N SER A 54 -2.26 12.01 1.18
CA SER A 54 -1.28 11.48 0.24
C SER A 54 -0.06 10.90 0.97
N LEU A 55 0.46 11.62 1.98
CA LEU A 55 1.58 11.14 2.81
C LEU A 55 1.22 9.89 3.62
N VAL A 56 0.03 9.83 4.22
CA VAL A 56 -0.44 8.67 4.97
C VAL A 56 -0.53 7.43 4.06
N PHE A 57 -1.12 7.55 2.88
CA PHE A 57 -1.21 6.44 1.93
C PHE A 57 0.15 6.08 1.30
N ALA A 58 1.05 7.05 1.12
CA ALA A 58 2.44 6.79 0.74
C ALA A 58 3.18 5.97 1.81
N ALA A 59 3.02 6.34 3.09
CA ALA A 59 3.61 5.61 4.22
C ALA A 59 3.07 4.17 4.30
N VAL A 60 1.78 3.97 4.04
CA VAL A 60 1.17 2.64 3.89
C VAL A 60 1.87 1.83 2.80
N GLY A 61 2.06 2.38 1.60
CA GLY A 61 2.74 1.70 0.49
C GLY A 61 4.20 1.34 0.82
N CYS A 62 4.91 2.23 1.52
CA CYS A 62 6.28 2.00 1.97
C CYS A 62 6.38 0.88 3.02
N ILE A 63 5.51 0.91 4.04
CA ILE A 63 5.49 -0.11 5.11
C ILE A 63 5.10 -1.47 4.55
N TYR A 64 4.12 -1.51 3.64
CA TYR A 64 3.71 -2.73 2.95
C TYR A 64 4.87 -3.38 2.21
N SER A 65 5.51 -2.64 1.30
CA SER A 65 6.57 -3.17 0.44
C SER A 65 7.84 -3.52 1.21
N THR A 66 8.19 -2.74 2.23
CA THR A 66 9.31 -3.06 3.12
C THR A 66 9.01 -4.33 3.92
N GLY A 67 7.81 -4.46 4.47
CA GLY A 67 7.38 -5.65 5.22
C GLY A 67 7.37 -6.92 4.36
N GLU A 68 6.86 -6.82 3.13
CA GLU A 68 6.87 -7.91 2.16
C GLU A 68 8.31 -8.30 1.76
N TYR A 69 9.20 -7.33 1.52
CA TYR A 69 10.59 -7.57 1.14
C TYR A 69 11.40 -8.24 2.26
N VAL A 70 11.23 -7.78 3.51
CA VAL A 70 11.87 -8.41 4.68
C VAL A 70 11.36 -9.84 4.88
N ALA A 71 10.05 -10.06 4.76
CA ALA A 71 9.46 -11.40 4.86
C ALA A 71 9.97 -12.34 3.76
N ALA A 72 10.08 -11.85 2.52
CA ALA A 72 10.63 -12.60 1.40
C ALA A 72 12.12 -12.93 1.59
N THR A 73 12.90 -12.00 2.15
CA THR A 73 14.34 -12.19 2.42
C THR A 73 14.58 -13.25 3.49
N ILE A 74 13.78 -13.27 4.56
CA ILE A 74 13.91 -14.25 5.64
C ILE A 74 13.48 -15.65 5.17
N ARG A 75 12.43 -15.74 4.35
CA ARG A 75 11.80 -17.02 3.97
C ARG A 75 12.30 -17.60 2.65
N GLN A 76 13.07 -16.83 1.87
CA GLN A 76 13.64 -17.21 0.56
C GLN A 76 12.59 -17.78 -0.43
N LYS A 77 11.32 -17.43 -0.24
CA LYS A 77 10.17 -17.86 -1.04
C LYS A 77 9.20 -16.71 -1.20
N GLU A 78 8.66 -16.51 -2.40
CA GLU A 78 7.56 -15.57 -2.64
C GLU A 78 6.22 -16.28 -2.46
N ASP A 79 5.75 -16.33 -1.22
CA ASP A 79 4.46 -16.93 -0.86
C ASP A 79 3.40 -15.83 -0.62
N PRO A 80 2.09 -16.11 -0.84
CA PRO A 80 0.98 -15.19 -0.52
C PRO A 80 0.98 -14.72 0.95
N ILE A 81 1.56 -15.53 1.83
CA ILE A 81 1.71 -15.24 3.26
C ILE A 81 2.63 -14.03 3.49
N ASN A 82 3.63 -13.80 2.64
CA ASN A 82 4.52 -12.65 2.78
C ASN A 82 3.78 -11.33 2.49
N ALA A 83 2.87 -11.34 1.50
CA ALA A 83 1.97 -10.23 1.22
C ALA A 83 0.98 -10.02 2.37
N GLY A 84 0.55 -11.09 3.04
CA GLY A 84 -0.23 -11.03 4.28
C GLY A 84 0.51 -10.34 5.43
N VAL A 85 1.80 -10.64 5.62
CA VAL A 85 2.64 -9.98 6.65
C VAL A 85 2.82 -8.50 6.34
N GLY A 86 3.13 -8.15 5.08
CA GLY A 86 3.19 -6.76 4.63
C GLY A 86 1.86 -6.03 4.86
N GLY A 87 0.73 -6.66 4.52
CA GLY A 87 -0.61 -6.11 4.73
C GLY A 87 -1.00 -5.97 6.20
N ALA A 88 -0.55 -6.88 7.07
CA ALA A 88 -0.78 -6.80 8.51
C ALA A 88 -0.01 -5.62 9.15
N LEU A 89 1.23 -5.38 8.70
CA LEU A 89 2.07 -4.28 9.18
C LEU A 89 1.51 -2.91 8.83
N VAL A 90 0.82 -2.79 7.69
CA VAL A 90 0.15 -1.55 7.28
C VAL A 90 -0.88 -1.09 8.32
N GLY A 91 -1.54 -2.01 9.05
CA GLY A 91 -2.55 -1.69 10.06
C GLY A 91 -2.06 -0.77 11.18
N VAL A 92 -0.75 -0.65 11.38
CA VAL A 92 -0.17 0.30 12.34
C VAL A 92 -0.50 1.75 11.94
N VAL A 93 -0.50 2.07 10.64
CA VAL A 93 -0.73 3.43 10.14
C VAL A 93 -2.13 3.96 10.49
N PRO A 94 -3.25 3.30 10.13
CA PRO A 94 -4.58 3.75 10.54
C PRO A 94 -4.78 3.69 12.05
N GLY A 95 -4.09 2.80 12.77
CA GLY A 95 -4.06 2.78 14.23
C GLY A 95 -3.46 4.05 14.83
N MET A 96 -2.34 4.52 14.26
CA MET A 96 -1.70 5.79 14.63
C MET A 96 -2.56 6.99 14.25
N VAL A 97 -3.10 7.02 13.03
CA VAL A 97 -3.94 8.13 12.53
C VAL A 97 -5.22 8.31 13.35
N ARG A 98 -5.85 7.20 13.78
CA ARG A 98 -7.07 7.25 14.60
C ARG A 98 -6.81 7.16 16.11
N HIS A 99 -5.55 7.13 16.54
CA HIS A 99 -5.16 6.93 17.94
C HIS A 99 -5.91 5.76 18.62
N SER A 100 -6.17 4.68 17.88
CA SER A 100 -6.99 3.57 18.35
C SER A 100 -6.38 2.22 18.00
N MET A 101 -6.01 1.48 19.03
CA MET A 101 -5.42 0.15 18.89
C MET A 101 -6.40 -0.85 18.25
N ARG A 102 -7.70 -0.70 18.51
CA ARG A 102 -8.74 -1.56 17.90
C ARG A 102 -8.83 -1.35 16.39
N VAL A 103 -8.74 -0.10 15.94
CA VAL A 103 -8.73 0.25 14.51
C VAL A 103 -7.46 -0.28 13.86
N GLY A 104 -6.31 -0.17 14.54
CA GLY A 104 -5.04 -0.68 14.02
C GLY A 104 -5.02 -2.20 13.84
N VAL A 105 -5.45 -2.95 14.87
CA VAL A 105 -5.51 -4.42 14.80
C VAL A 105 -6.55 -4.89 13.78
N GLY A 106 -7.76 -4.29 13.79
CA GLY A 106 -8.82 -4.67 12.85
C GLY A 106 -8.43 -4.41 11.39
N SER A 107 -7.84 -3.24 11.12
CA SER A 107 -7.35 -2.91 9.77
C SER A 107 -6.15 -3.76 9.35
N GLY A 108 -5.22 -4.08 10.27
CA GLY A 108 -4.11 -4.97 9.98
C GLY A 108 -4.56 -6.38 9.59
N VAL A 109 -5.49 -6.97 10.35
CA VAL A 109 -6.04 -8.30 10.00
C VAL A 109 -6.79 -8.26 8.67
N ALA A 110 -7.62 -7.23 8.45
CA ALA A 110 -8.38 -7.09 7.21
C ALA A 110 -7.47 -6.88 5.99
N MET A 111 -6.46 -6.02 6.10
CA MET A 111 -5.51 -5.74 5.02
C MET A 111 -4.56 -6.92 4.76
N GLY A 112 -4.10 -7.61 5.82
CA GLY A 112 -3.32 -8.84 5.67
C GLY A 112 -4.10 -9.95 4.97
N ALA A 113 -5.36 -10.18 5.37
CA ALA A 113 -6.22 -11.16 4.72
C ALA A 113 -6.52 -10.80 3.27
N ALA A 114 -6.84 -9.53 2.99
CA ALA A 114 -7.10 -9.05 1.63
C ALA A 114 -5.87 -9.20 0.72
N MET A 115 -4.67 -8.88 1.21
CA MET A 115 -3.43 -9.02 0.44
C MET A 115 -3.04 -10.48 0.20
N CYS A 116 -3.23 -11.36 1.19
CA CYS A 116 -3.11 -12.82 0.99
C CYS A 116 -4.06 -13.31 -0.11
N ALA A 117 -5.33 -12.91 -0.06
CA ALA A 117 -6.33 -13.34 -1.02
C ALA A 117 -6.05 -12.80 -2.43
N ALA A 118 -5.67 -11.52 -2.54
CA ALA A 118 -5.35 -10.88 -3.82
C ALA A 118 -4.12 -11.53 -4.47
N THR A 119 -3.07 -11.80 -3.71
CA THR A 119 -1.86 -12.46 -4.24
C THR A 119 -2.12 -13.92 -4.60
N PHE A 120 -2.93 -14.64 -3.83
CA PHE A 120 -3.38 -15.98 -4.20
C PHE A 120 -4.17 -15.98 -5.51
N TRP A 121 -5.13 -15.06 -5.67
CA TRP A 121 -5.88 -14.90 -6.90
C TRP A 121 -4.98 -14.56 -8.09
N GLN A 122 -4.03 -13.65 -7.92
CA GLN A 122 -3.10 -13.28 -8.98
C GLN A 122 -2.17 -14.44 -9.37
N SER A 123 -1.75 -15.27 -8.41
CA SER A 123 -0.99 -16.49 -8.68
C SER A 123 -1.77 -17.52 -9.50
N SER A 124 -3.11 -17.51 -9.41
CA SER A 124 -4.00 -18.37 -10.20
C SER A 124 -4.16 -17.89 -11.65
N GLN A 125 -3.93 -16.61 -11.93
CA GLN A 125 -4.07 -16.02 -13.26
C GLN A 125 -2.78 -15.99 -14.08
N THR A 126 -1.61 -16.18 -13.46
CA THR A 126 -0.33 -16.20 -14.21
C THR A 126 -0.27 -17.36 -15.21
N SER A 127 -0.09 -17.01 -16.49
CA SER A 127 0.05 -17.98 -17.58
C SER A 127 1.35 -18.80 -17.43
N PRO A 128 1.39 -20.07 -17.89
CA PRO A 128 2.60 -20.89 -17.80
C PRO A 128 3.82 -20.22 -18.45
N MET A 129 3.61 -19.47 -19.54
CA MET A 129 4.66 -18.78 -20.28
C MET A 129 5.33 -17.67 -19.46
N GLU A 130 4.59 -16.95 -18.60
CA GLU A 130 5.17 -15.95 -17.70
C GLU A 130 5.99 -16.60 -16.58
N LYS A 131 5.58 -17.78 -16.10
CA LYS A 131 6.36 -18.57 -15.15
C LYS A 131 7.67 -19.07 -15.77
N TYR A 132 7.62 -19.54 -17.01
CA TYR A 132 8.81 -19.94 -17.77
C TYR A 132 9.72 -18.75 -18.11
N ALA A 133 9.16 -17.60 -18.49
CA ALA A 133 9.94 -16.38 -18.75
C ALA A 133 10.65 -15.91 -17.48
N LYS A 134 9.97 -15.84 -16.33
CA LYS A 134 10.59 -15.50 -15.04
C LYS A 134 11.68 -16.50 -14.64
N ALA A 135 11.47 -17.81 -14.85
CA ALA A 135 12.46 -18.84 -14.54
C ALA A 135 13.72 -18.70 -15.41
N ARG A 136 13.54 -18.48 -16.72
CA ARG A 136 14.66 -18.31 -17.67
C ARG A 136 15.46 -17.03 -17.41
N HIS A 137 14.79 -15.93 -17.06
CA HIS A 137 15.46 -14.69 -16.68
C HIS A 137 16.25 -14.81 -15.37
N ALA A 138 15.84 -15.70 -14.44
CA ALA A 138 16.58 -15.97 -13.21
C ALA A 138 17.80 -16.88 -13.40
N GLU A 139 17.85 -17.66 -14.49
CA GLU A 139 18.96 -18.56 -14.84
C GLU A 139 20.13 -17.82 -15.51
N HIS A 140 19.85 -16.70 -16.19
CA HIS A 140 20.83 -15.88 -16.92
C HIS A 140 21.35 -14.67 -16.12
N SER A 141 21.13 -14.63 -14.80
CA SER A 141 21.51 -13.51 -13.92
C SER A 141 22.20 -13.99 -12.65
#